data_AF-A0A4S0N2A2-F1
#
_entry.id   AF-A0A4S0N2A2-F1
#
_cell.length_a   1.000
_cell.length_b   1.000
_cell.length_c   1.000
_cell.angle_alpha   90.00
_cell.angle_beta   90.00
_cell.angle_gamma   90.00
#
_symmetry.space_group_name_H-M   'P 1'
#
loop_
_entity.id
_entity.type
_entity.pdbx_description
1 polymer ?
#
loop_
_entity_poly.entity_id
_entity_poly.type
_entity_poly.pdbx_seq_one_letter_code
_entity_poly.pdbx_strand_id
1 'polypeptide(L)'
;TIVDSNVTSLIATVVLFWLGTGPVKGFAITYAIGILTTVFTAFTFTRMLVAIWLRRARPKELPRAPVTFIPPGTKIPFMGIRRWTFALSSLLSILSVVGFLTIDINYGIDFKGGSMIEVQSKQ
;
A
#
# COMPACT_ATOMS: atom_id res chain seq x y z
N THR A 1 15.38 -0.95 -6.83
CA THR A 1 13.97 -0.50 -6.77
C THR A 1 13.41 -0.49 -5.36
N ILE A 2 13.70 -1.47 -4.48
CA ILE A 2 13.14 -1.51 -3.11
C ILE A 2 13.37 -0.20 -2.33
N VAL A 3 14.58 0.35 -2.34
CA VAL A 3 14.88 1.63 -1.64
C VAL A 3 14.08 2.77 -2.25
N ASP A 4 14.09 2.92 -3.56
CA ASP A 4 13.40 3.98 -4.31
C ASP A 4 11.88 3.99 -4.04
N SER A 5 11.25 2.81 -4.06
CA SER A 5 9.83 2.66 -3.75
C SER A 5 9.50 3.01 -2.28
N ASN A 6 10.38 2.70 -1.34
CA ASN A 6 10.17 3.02 0.08
C ASN A 6 10.51 4.48 0.43
N VAL A 7 11.47 5.10 -0.27
CA VAL A 7 11.87 6.51 -0.06
C VAL A 7 10.73 7.45 -0.43
N THR A 8 10.03 7.20 -1.53
CA THR A 8 8.86 8.00 -1.93
C THR A 8 7.77 7.98 -0.84
N SER A 9 7.49 6.81 -0.27
CA SER A 9 6.55 6.68 0.84
C SER A 9 7.04 7.40 2.11
N LEU A 10 8.34 7.37 2.39
CA LEU A 10 8.93 8.08 3.53
C LEU A 10 8.75 9.60 3.39
N ILE A 11 8.97 10.15 2.18
CA ILE A 11 8.72 11.57 1.89
C ILE A 11 7.25 11.93 2.16
N ALA A 12 6.30 11.15 1.64
CA ALA A 12 4.87 11.37 1.89
C ALA A 12 4.55 11.34 3.39
N THR A 13 5.19 10.45 4.13
CA THR A 13 5.03 10.32 5.59
C THR A 13 5.53 11.55 6.34
N VAL A 14 6.68 12.10 5.94
CA VAL A 14 7.22 13.33 6.53
C VAL A 14 6.26 14.49 6.29
N VAL A 15 5.71 14.59 5.07
CA VAL A 15 4.70 15.61 4.74
C VAL A 15 3.46 15.45 5.63
N LEU A 16 2.95 14.22 5.80
CA LEU A 16 1.81 13.94 6.68
C LEU A 16 2.11 14.25 8.15
N PHE A 17 3.35 14.05 8.62
CA PHE A 17 3.75 14.37 9.98
C PHE A 17 3.79 15.89 10.24
N TRP A 18 4.17 16.69 9.24
CA TRP A 18 4.19 18.15 9.35
C TRP A 18 2.80 18.78 9.20
N LEU A 19 1.98 18.31 8.25
CA LEU A 19 0.66 18.87 7.98
C LEU A 19 -0.47 18.25 8.82
N GLY A 20 -0.27 17.04 9.34
CA GLY A 20 -1.30 16.27 10.04
C GLY A 20 -1.54 16.73 11.48
N THR A 21 -2.80 16.71 11.90
CA THR A 21 -3.23 17.00 13.28
C THR A 21 -3.80 15.76 13.96
N GLY A 22 -3.71 15.73 15.30
CA GLY A 22 -4.28 14.68 16.16
C GLY A 22 -3.98 13.25 15.68
N PRO A 23 -4.97 12.49 15.16
CA PRO A 23 -4.79 11.11 14.70
C PRO A 23 -3.83 10.93 13.52
N VAL A 24 -3.79 11.88 12.58
CA VAL A 24 -3.00 11.75 11.34
C VAL A 24 -1.49 11.75 11.63
N LYS A 25 -1.07 12.52 12.64
CA LYS A 25 0.32 12.56 13.08
C LYS A 25 0.76 11.24 13.73
N GLY A 26 -0.14 10.60 14.49
CA GLY A 26 0.09 9.27 15.06
C GLY A 26 0.21 8.18 14.00
N PHE A 27 -0.63 8.23 12.97
CA PHE A 27 -0.54 7.34 11.80
C PHE A 27 0.81 7.50 11.09
N ALA A 28 1.24 8.74 10.83
CA ALA A 28 2.50 9.02 10.15
C ALA A 28 3.72 8.44 10.90
N ILE A 29 3.77 8.56 12.22
CA ILE A 29 4.88 8.00 13.03
C ILE A 29 4.95 6.48 12.89
N THR A 30 3.82 5.79 13.06
CA THR A 30 3.76 4.32 12.95
C THR A 30 4.16 3.85 11.56
N TYR A 31 3.69 4.55 10.52
CA TYR A 31 4.03 4.21 9.14
C TYR A 31 5.52 4.45 8.82
N ALA A 32 6.12 5.52 9.34
CA ALA A 32 7.56 5.77 9.21
C ALA A 32 8.40 4.65 9.83
N ILE A 33 8.06 4.22 11.05
CA ILE A 33 8.73 3.09 11.73
C ILE A 33 8.55 1.79 10.93
N GLY A 34 7.36 1.56 10.37
CA GLY A 34 7.08 0.42 9.49
C GLY A 34 7.95 0.37 8.24
N ILE A 35 8.16 1.51 7.58
CA ILE A 35 9.05 1.60 6.42
C ILE A 35 10.50 1.31 6.82
N LEU A 36 10.99 1.93 7.90
CA LEU A 36 12.36 1.72 8.37
C LEU A 36 12.64 0.26 8.72
N THR A 37 11.74 -0.38 9.47
CA THR A 37 11.85 -1.80 9.84
C THR A 37 11.77 -2.71 8.62
N THR A 38 10.92 -2.40 7.63
CA THR A 38 10.80 -3.18 6.39
C THR A 38 12.07 -3.09 5.56
N VAL A 39 12.62 -1.90 5.35
CA VAL A 39 13.86 -1.70 4.59
C VAL A 39 15.03 -2.40 5.29
N PHE A 40 15.15 -2.27 6.61
CA PHE A 40 16.17 -2.97 7.38
C PHE A 40 16.06 -4.50 7.24
N THR A 41 14.84 -5.03 7.36
CA THR A 41 14.57 -6.47 7.21
C THR A 41 14.93 -6.95 5.80
N ALA A 42 14.53 -6.21 4.76
CA ALA A 42 14.83 -6.57 3.37
C ALA A 42 16.34 -6.57 3.07
N PHE A 43 17.11 -5.63 3.62
CA PHE A 43 18.55 -5.55 3.37
C PHE A 43 19.37 -6.53 4.19
N THR A 44 19.08 -6.65 5.48
CA THR A 44 19.91 -7.41 6.42
C THR A 44 19.37 -8.82 6.60
N PHE A 45 18.09 -8.94 6.94
CA PHE A 45 17.50 -10.22 7.33
C PHE A 45 17.28 -11.14 6.13
N THR A 46 16.69 -10.65 5.04
CA THR A 46 16.51 -11.44 3.81
C THR A 46 17.86 -11.86 3.24
N ARG A 47 18.86 -10.97 3.21
CA ARG A 47 20.20 -11.29 2.72
C ARG A 47 20.89 -12.34 3.61
N MET A 48 20.75 -12.24 4.92
CA MET A 48 21.27 -13.23 5.86
C MET A 48 20.61 -14.60 5.64
N LEU A 49 19.28 -14.66 5.59
CA LEU A 49 18.55 -15.92 5.39
C LEU A 49 18.90 -16.57 4.06
N VAL A 50 18.94 -15.79 2.97
CA VAL A 50 19.32 -16.29 1.64
C VAL A 50 20.77 -16.79 1.65
N ALA A 51 21.70 -16.07 2.30
CA ALA A 51 23.09 -16.50 2.40
C ALA A 51 23.26 -17.81 3.20
N ILE A 52 22.52 -17.96 4.32
CA ILE A 52 22.53 -19.20 5.12
C ILE A 52 21.95 -20.36 4.30
N TRP A 53 20.82 -20.14 3.64
CA TRP A 53 20.18 -21.15 2.80
C TRP A 53 21.09 -21.59 1.64
N LEU A 54 21.73 -20.64 0.95
CA LEU A 54 22.65 -20.94 -0.15
C LEU A 54 23.87 -21.74 0.31
N ARG A 55 24.43 -21.41 1.49
CA ARG A 55 25.57 -22.13 2.08
C ARG A 55 25.20 -23.55 2.51
N ARG A 56 23.99 -23.77 3.03
CA ARG A 56 23.54 -25.07 3.56
C ARG A 56 23.01 -26.01 2.48
N ALA A 57 22.19 -25.51 1.57
CA ALA A 57 21.50 -26.34 0.57
C ALA A 57 22.27 -26.46 -0.76
N ARG A 58 23.22 -25.57 -1.06
CA ARG A 58 24.01 -25.53 -2.31
C ARG A 58 23.17 -25.83 -3.59
N PRO A 59 22.00 -25.22 -3.77
CA PRO A 59 21.15 -25.53 -4.92
C PRO A 59 21.82 -25.04 -6.21
N LYS A 60 22.02 -25.95 -7.18
CA LYS A 60 22.59 -25.64 -8.50
C LYS A 60 21.59 -24.93 -9.42
N GLU A 61 20.29 -25.00 -9.09
CA GLU A 61 19.20 -24.32 -9.78
C GLU A 61 18.25 -23.70 -8.75
N LEU A 62 17.63 -22.57 -9.10
CA LEU A 62 16.57 -21.99 -8.27
C LEU A 62 15.42 -23.02 -8.16
N PRO A 63 14.90 -23.30 -6.95
CA PRO A 63 13.80 -24.24 -6.77
C PRO A 63 12.62 -23.74 -7.60
N ARG A 64 12.30 -24.48 -8.66
CA ARG A 64 11.11 -24.24 -9.47
C ARG A 64 9.91 -24.52 -8.57
N ALA A 65 8.95 -23.60 -8.57
CA ALA A 65 7.72 -23.78 -7.79
C ALA A 65 7.13 -25.17 -8.11
N PRO A 66 6.74 -25.96 -7.09
CA PRO A 66 6.23 -27.33 -7.30
C PRO A 66 4.97 -27.36 -8.18
N VAL A 67 4.30 -26.21 -8.32
CA VAL A 67 3.19 -25.99 -9.24
C VAL A 67 3.44 -24.65 -9.95
N THR A 68 3.58 -24.67 -11.27
CA THR A 68 3.71 -23.43 -12.05
C THR A 68 2.30 -22.97 -12.44
N PHE A 69 1.71 -22.05 -11.67
CA PHE A 69 0.36 -21.53 -11.93
C PHE A 69 0.21 -20.84 -13.29
N ILE A 70 1.31 -20.32 -13.84
CA ILE A 70 1.34 -19.62 -15.12
C ILE A 70 2.35 -20.35 -16.02
N PRO A 71 1.88 -21.12 -17.02
CA PRO A 71 2.77 -21.82 -17.93
C PRO A 71 3.76 -20.86 -18.60
N PRO A 72 5.06 -21.20 -18.65
CA PRO A 72 6.05 -20.41 -19.36
C PRO A 72 5.67 -20.35 -20.85
N GLY A 73 5.34 -19.16 -21.34
CA GLY A 73 4.82 -18.95 -22.70
C GLY A 73 3.42 -18.32 -22.77
N THR A 74 2.80 -17.99 -21.65
CA THR A 74 1.50 -17.31 -21.64
C THR A 74 1.62 -15.88 -22.16
N LYS A 75 1.16 -15.64 -23.40
CA LYS A 75 1.13 -14.32 -24.05
C LYS A 75 -0.21 -13.65 -23.79
N ILE A 76 -0.34 -12.97 -22.66
CA ILE A 76 -1.54 -12.18 -22.36
C ILE A 76 -1.46 -10.86 -23.15
N PRO A 77 -2.43 -10.56 -24.04
CA PRO A 77 -2.41 -9.35 -24.86
C PRO A 77 -2.91 -8.14 -24.07
N PHE A 78 -2.17 -7.72 -23.04
CA PHE A 78 -2.51 -6.56 -22.20
C PHE A 78 -2.74 -5.28 -23.02
N MET A 79 -2.02 -5.11 -24.13
CA MET A 79 -2.14 -3.94 -24.99
C MET A 79 -3.44 -3.92 -25.83
N GLY A 80 -4.02 -5.08 -26.16
CA GLY A 80 -5.23 -5.17 -26.98
C GLY A 80 -6.51 -4.80 -26.24
N ILE A 81 -6.57 -5.14 -24.95
CA ILE A 81 -7.72 -4.83 -24.08
C ILE A 81 -7.65 -3.42 -23.46
N ARG A 82 -6.50 -2.75 -23.62
CA ARG A 82 -6.16 -1.44 -23.05
C ARG A 82 -7.27 -0.39 -23.18
N ARG A 83 -7.90 -0.30 -24.37
CA ARG A 83 -8.92 0.73 -24.64
C ARG A 83 -10.15 0.57 -23.74
N TRP A 84 -10.55 -0.66 -23.47
CA TRP A 84 -11.74 -0.95 -22.66
C TRP A 84 -11.43 -0.83 -21.16
N THR A 85 -10.27 -1.33 -20.71
CA THR A 85 -9.87 -1.19 -19.30
C THR A 85 -9.65 0.26 -18.91
N PHE A 86 -8.97 1.06 -19.74
CA PHE A 86 -8.82 2.49 -19.46
C PHE A 86 -10.12 3.27 -19.60
N ALA A 87 -10.98 2.98 -20.58
CA ALA A 87 -12.27 3.64 -20.70
C ALA A 87 -13.17 3.37 -19.48
N LEU A 88 -13.25 2.12 -19.04
CA LEU A 88 -14.02 1.73 -17.86
C LEU A 88 -13.48 2.37 -16.59
N SER A 89 -12.17 2.29 -16.33
CA SER A 89 -11.55 2.93 -15.16
C SER A 89 -11.68 4.46 -15.18
N SER A 90 -11.55 5.08 -16.35
CA SER A 90 -11.72 6.53 -16.51
C SER A 90 -13.16 6.94 -16.23
N LEU A 91 -14.14 6.22 -16.77
CA LEU A 91 -15.56 6.48 -16.53
C LEU A 91 -15.92 6.31 -15.05
N LEU A 92 -15.47 5.22 -14.41
CA LEU A 92 -15.67 4.98 -12.98
C LEU A 92 -15.02 6.08 -12.12
N SER A 93 -13.82 6.52 -12.47
CA SER A 93 -13.14 7.60 -11.75
C SER A 93 -13.88 8.93 -11.90
N ILE A 94 -14.38 9.26 -13.10
CA ILE A 94 -15.19 10.46 -13.33
C ILE A 94 -16.49 10.39 -12.53
N LEU A 95 -17.20 9.25 -12.57
CA LEU A 95 -18.42 9.05 -11.78
C LEU A 95 -18.15 9.21 -10.29
N SER A 96 -17.04 8.70 -9.76
CA SER A 96 -16.67 8.86 -8.36
C SER A 96 -16.44 10.33 -7.99
N VAL A 97 -15.78 11.11 -8.85
CA VAL A 97 -15.53 12.54 -8.62
C VAL A 97 -16.83 13.34 -8.71
N VAL A 98 -17.67 13.07 -9.73
CA VAL A 98 -18.96 13.73 -9.89
C VAL A 98 -19.87 13.43 -8.71
N GLY A 99 -19.96 12.17 -8.28
CA GLY A 99 -20.73 11.78 -7.10
C GLY A 99 -20.27 12.50 -5.84
N PHE A 100 -18.96 12.70 -5.66
CA PHE A 100 -18.41 13.43 -4.52
C PHE A 100 -18.78 14.93 -4.51
N LEU A 101 -19.01 15.53 -5.69
CA LEU A 101 -19.39 16.94 -5.82
C LEU A 101 -20.91 17.17 -5.74
N THR A 102 -21.71 16.23 -6.21
CA THR A 102 -23.19 16.38 -6.27
C THR A 102 -23.90 15.85 -5.03
N ILE A 103 -23.29 14.90 -4.31
CA ILE A 103 -23.89 14.29 -3.12
C ILE A 103 -23.25 14.95 -1.90
N ASP A 104 -24.09 15.55 -1.04
CA ASP A 104 -23.62 16.07 0.24
C ASP A 104 -22.96 14.97 1.06
N ILE A 105 -21.66 15.15 1.33
CA ILE A 105 -20.92 14.22 2.18
C ILE A 105 -21.27 14.47 3.65
N ASN A 106 -21.49 13.38 4.38
CA ASN A 106 -21.72 13.42 5.81
C ASN A 106 -20.41 13.69 6.53
N TYR A 107 -20.02 14.96 6.58
CA TYR A 107 -18.84 15.43 7.29
C TYR A 107 -18.93 15.09 8.79
N GLY A 108 -17.82 14.60 9.34
CA GLY A 108 -17.68 14.36 10.77
C GLY A 108 -17.66 15.64 11.61
N ILE A 109 -17.73 15.46 12.93
CA ILE A 109 -17.68 16.55 13.92
C ILE A 109 -16.44 17.44 13.78
N ASP A 110 -15.34 16.89 13.24
CA ASP A 110 -14.09 17.61 13.00
C ASP A 110 -14.23 18.72 11.94
N PHE A 111 -15.24 18.66 11.07
CA PHE A 111 -15.49 19.64 10.00
C PHE A 111 -16.79 20.43 10.17
N LYS A 112 -17.86 19.81 10.68
CA LYS A 112 -19.15 20.48 10.91
C LYS A 112 -19.23 21.18 12.27
N GLY A 113 -18.35 20.84 13.22
CA GLY A 113 -18.47 21.24 14.61
C GLY A 113 -19.66 20.55 15.29
N GLY A 114 -19.48 20.11 16.53
CA GLY A 114 -20.52 19.42 17.29
C GLY A 114 -19.93 18.68 18.48
N SER A 115 -20.79 18.28 19.43
CA SER A 115 -20.40 17.39 20.51
C SER A 115 -20.83 15.96 20.19
N MET A 116 -19.86 15.04 20.16
CA MET A 116 -20.15 13.60 20.13
C MET A 116 -20.18 13.11 21.58
N ILE A 117 -21.36 12.75 22.05
CA ILE A 117 -21.54 12.12 23.36
C ILE A 117 -21.64 10.63 23.13
N GLU A 118 -20.56 9.91 23.42
CA GLU A 118 -20.54 8.46 23.37
C GLU A 118 -21.00 7.92 24.73
N VAL A 119 -22.24 7.44 24.79
CA VAL A 119 -22.83 6.89 26.01
C VAL A 119 -22.46 5.41 26.10
N GLN A 120 -21.40 5.09 26.84
CA GLN A 120 -21.05 3.70 27.14
C GLN A 120 -21.99 3.19 28.24
N SER A 121 -22.91 2.30 27.89
CA SER A 121 -23.77 1.61 28.85
C SER A 121 -22.95 0.58 29.62
N LYS A 122 -22.77 0.77 30.92
CA LYS A 122 -22.35 -0.32 31.83
C LYS A 122 -23.45 -1.38 31.82
N GLN A 123 -23.21 -2.51 31.17
CA GLN A 123 -23.76 -3.78 31.65
C GLN A 123 -22.82 -4.36 32.69
#